data_AF-A0A818BUT2-F1
#
_entry.id   AF-A0A818BUT2-F1
#
_cell.length_a   1.000
_cell.length_b   1.000
_cell.length_c   1.000
_cell.angle_alpha   90.00
_cell.angle_beta   90.00
_cell.angle_gamma   90.00
#
_symmetry.space_group_name_H-M   'P 1'
#
loop_
_entity.id
_entity.type
_entity.pdbx_description
1 polymer ?
#
loop_
_entity_poly.entity_id
_entity_poly.type
_entity_poly.pdbx_seq_one_letter_code
_entity_poly.pdbx_strand_id
1 'polypeptide(L)'
;MSDEEPPRHRAKRKPQVKPIPVKIFSSNSGRQWTSKEPPKKKVPIANILRQRTGVGRPAADIQTLKEAFQLLIIQEMILLLVKETNRRAHLFLERWSEENSVEKSQWRDTDLEEMWAFIGLLLLAGVHRAKNETLDELWSMINGRPIFRATMTKNRFKSLLQFCRFDNTTTREERLKVDKLAAIRDLWTMFLARLQICYTPGGSLTVDEQLIPTRDTAYPLNAEVYLGRQPGAPTAAKDKDRIRNLVKQLVHPWINTGPTIITDNYYTSAELAEDLLGVQTTLVGTI
;
A
#
# COMPACT_ATOMS: atom_id res chain seq x y z
N MET A 1 -5.94 -72.78 -30.84
CA MET A 1 -5.42 -71.58 -30.16
C MET A 1 -6.35 -71.32 -29.01
N SER A 2 -5.91 -71.62 -27.79
CA SER A 2 -6.66 -71.45 -26.56
C SER A 2 -6.43 -70.03 -26.04
N ASP A 3 -7.48 -69.22 -26.03
CA ASP A 3 -7.47 -67.89 -25.44
C ASP A 3 -7.54 -68.00 -23.90
N GLU A 4 -6.41 -67.80 -23.22
CA GLU A 4 -6.37 -67.58 -21.77
C GLU A 4 -6.61 -66.09 -21.47
N GLU A 5 -7.74 -65.78 -20.83
CA GLU A 5 -8.00 -64.46 -20.25
C GLU A 5 -7.06 -64.21 -19.05
N PRO A 6 -6.45 -63.01 -18.91
CA PRO A 6 -5.53 -62.74 -17.81
C PRO A 6 -6.29 -62.55 -16.47
N PRO A 7 -5.64 -62.83 -15.32
CA PRO A 7 -6.31 -62.77 -14.03
C PRO A 7 -6.64 -61.31 -13.64
N ARG A 8 -7.90 -61.07 -13.27
CA ARG A 8 -8.35 -59.78 -12.73
C ARG A 8 -7.67 -59.50 -11.39
N HIS A 9 -6.79 -58.49 -11.35
CA HIS A 9 -6.22 -57.99 -10.11
C HIS A 9 -7.33 -57.49 -9.17
N ARG A 10 -7.48 -58.16 -8.02
CA ARG A 10 -8.39 -57.74 -6.94
C ARG A 10 -7.87 -56.43 -6.34
N ALA A 11 -8.65 -55.35 -6.48
CA ALA A 11 -8.30 -54.06 -5.90
C ALA A 11 -8.08 -54.21 -4.38
N LYS A 12 -6.91 -53.80 -3.89
CA LYS A 12 -6.60 -53.79 -2.44
C LYS A 12 -7.64 -52.91 -1.74
N ARG A 13 -8.36 -53.47 -0.75
CA ARG A 13 -9.28 -52.71 0.11
C ARG A 13 -8.48 -51.60 0.79
N LYS A 14 -8.89 -50.33 0.61
CA LYS A 14 -8.32 -49.20 1.34
C LYS A 14 -8.49 -49.46 2.85
N PRO A 15 -7.47 -49.21 3.68
CA PRO A 15 -7.58 -49.39 5.13
C PRO A 15 -8.74 -48.53 5.66
N GLN A 16 -9.64 -49.15 6.43
CA GLN A 16 -10.70 -48.42 7.13
C GLN A 16 -10.05 -47.56 8.21
N VAL A 17 -9.94 -46.25 7.95
CA VAL A 17 -9.51 -45.29 8.95
C VAL A 17 -10.60 -45.24 10.02
N LYS A 18 -10.26 -45.56 11.27
CA LYS A 18 -11.20 -45.42 12.40
C LYS A 18 -11.66 -43.96 12.47
N PRO A 19 -12.96 -43.68 12.58
CA PRO A 19 -13.45 -42.31 12.63
C PRO A 19 -12.84 -41.60 13.86
N ILE A 20 -12.13 -40.49 13.60
CA ILE A 20 -11.59 -39.64 14.65
C ILE A 20 -12.77 -39.09 15.44
N PRO A 21 -12.80 -39.22 16.77
CA PRO A 21 -13.91 -38.71 17.57
C PRO A 21 -14.00 -37.19 17.41
N VAL A 22 -15.20 -36.71 17.09
CA VAL A 22 -15.51 -35.29 16.96
C VAL A 22 -15.40 -34.64 18.34
N LYS A 23 -14.34 -33.86 18.53
CA LYS A 23 -14.18 -32.93 19.66
C LYS A 23 -14.94 -31.63 19.39
N ILE A 24 -15.64 -31.15 20.41
CA ILE A 24 -16.24 -29.82 20.48
C ILE A 24 -15.39 -29.00 21.45
N PHE A 25 -15.00 -27.79 21.05
CA PHE A 25 -14.22 -26.87 21.86
C PHE A 25 -15.06 -25.63 22.14
N SER A 26 -15.20 -25.24 23.40
CA SER A 26 -15.98 -24.07 23.79
C SER A 26 -15.06 -22.97 24.29
N SER A 27 -15.29 -21.74 23.84
CA SER A 27 -14.63 -20.55 24.38
C SER A 27 -15.43 -19.93 25.52
N ASN A 28 -14.79 -19.06 26.31
CA ASN A 28 -15.44 -18.31 27.39
C ASN A 28 -16.55 -17.37 26.90
N SER A 29 -16.61 -17.07 25.60
CA SER A 29 -17.71 -16.28 25.00
C SER A 29 -18.91 -17.14 24.59
N GLY A 30 -18.89 -18.45 24.88
CA GLY A 30 -19.93 -19.40 24.46
C GLY A 30 -19.79 -19.92 23.02
N ARG A 31 -18.83 -19.43 22.24
CA ARG A 31 -18.56 -19.93 20.88
C ARG A 31 -18.05 -21.37 20.92
N GLN A 32 -18.61 -22.21 20.06
CA GLN A 32 -18.25 -23.62 19.94
C GLN A 32 -17.58 -23.91 18.59
N TRP A 33 -16.47 -24.63 18.64
CA TRP A 33 -15.73 -25.12 17.48
C TRP A 33 -15.82 -26.63 17.43
N THR A 34 -15.77 -27.22 16.24
CA THR A 34 -15.82 -28.67 16.07
C THR A 34 -14.65 -29.15 15.22
N SER A 35 -14.07 -30.27 15.59
CA SER A 35 -13.10 -31.00 14.75
C SER A 35 -13.78 -31.81 13.65
N LYS A 36 -15.12 -31.77 13.56
CA LYS A 36 -15.86 -32.36 12.45
C LYS A 36 -15.56 -31.56 11.18
N GLU A 37 -14.92 -32.22 10.22
CA GLU A 37 -14.73 -31.63 8.90
C GLU A 37 -16.09 -31.26 8.29
N PRO A 38 -16.25 -30.03 7.78
CA PRO A 38 -17.45 -29.68 7.03
C PRO A 38 -17.53 -30.57 5.77
N PRO A 39 -18.75 -30.99 5.38
CA PRO A 39 -18.91 -31.83 4.21
C PRO A 39 -18.37 -31.14 2.96
N LYS A 40 -17.70 -31.89 2.08
CA LYS A 40 -17.22 -31.38 0.79
C LYS A 40 -18.41 -30.95 -0.07
N LYS A 41 -18.72 -29.66 -0.06
CA LYS A 41 -19.75 -29.05 -0.92
C LYS A 41 -19.09 -28.49 -2.17
N LYS A 42 -19.82 -28.45 -3.29
CA LYS A 42 -19.41 -27.67 -4.47
C LYS A 42 -19.18 -26.22 -4.01
N VAL A 43 -18.14 -25.59 -4.56
CA VAL A 43 -17.88 -24.17 -4.31
C VAL A 43 -19.16 -23.39 -4.65
N PRO A 44 -19.74 -22.64 -3.70
CA PRO A 44 -20.91 -21.82 -3.97
C PRO A 44 -20.65 -20.91 -5.17
N ILE A 45 -21.66 -20.70 -6.02
CA ILE A 45 -21.53 -19.82 -7.21
C ILE A 45 -21.06 -18.41 -6.82
N ALA A 46 -21.41 -17.95 -5.61
CA ALA A 46 -20.97 -16.68 -5.04
C ALA A 46 -19.46 -16.61 -4.76
N ASN A 47 -18.77 -17.75 -4.61
CA ASN A 47 -17.33 -17.82 -4.32
C ASN A 47 -16.49 -18.03 -5.60
N ILE A 48 -17.14 -18.03 -6.77
CA ILE A 48 -16.44 -18.12 -8.06
C ILE A 48 -16.06 -16.70 -8.48
N LEU A 49 -14.76 -16.44 -8.56
CA LEU A 49 -14.24 -15.17 -9.06
C LEU A 49 -14.61 -15.02 -10.53
N ARG A 50 -15.46 -14.03 -10.84
CA ARG A 50 -15.91 -13.76 -12.21
C ARG A 50 -15.07 -12.70 -12.91
N GLN A 51 -14.32 -11.91 -12.16
CA GLN A 51 -13.52 -10.82 -12.69
C GLN A 51 -12.15 -11.33 -13.15
N ARG A 52 -11.66 -10.82 -14.29
CA ARG A 52 -10.28 -11.07 -14.73
C ARG A 52 -9.33 -10.30 -13.82
N THR A 53 -8.38 -11.03 -13.25
CA THR A 53 -7.33 -10.50 -12.38
C THR A 53 -6.21 -9.92 -13.21
N GLY A 54 -5.45 -8.99 -12.62
CA GLY A 54 -4.27 -8.40 -13.23
C GLY A 54 -4.43 -6.92 -13.56
N VAL A 55 -3.65 -6.47 -14.55
CA VAL A 55 -3.51 -5.06 -14.88
C VAL A 55 -4.85 -4.47 -15.32
N GLY A 56 -5.25 -3.37 -14.65
CA GLY A 56 -6.49 -2.65 -14.96
C GLY A 56 -6.42 -2.00 -16.34
N ARG A 57 -7.58 -1.65 -16.92
CA ARG A 57 -7.66 -1.04 -18.26
C ARG A 57 -6.74 0.16 -18.46
N PRO A 58 -6.60 1.11 -17.51
CA PRO A 58 -5.70 2.26 -17.69
C PRO A 58 -4.22 1.89 -17.80
N ALA A 59 -3.86 0.66 -17.44
CA ALA A 59 -2.52 0.14 -17.46
C ALA A 59 -2.30 -0.95 -18.53
N ALA A 60 -3.32 -1.27 -19.32
CA ALA A 60 -3.28 -2.37 -20.30
C ALA A 60 -2.36 -2.08 -21.49
N ASP A 61 -2.22 -0.80 -21.89
CA ASP A 61 -1.54 -0.38 -23.12
C ASP A 61 -0.14 0.22 -22.86
N ILE A 62 0.40 0.09 -21.66
CA ILE A 62 1.72 0.61 -21.31
C ILE A 62 2.80 -0.09 -22.12
N GLN A 63 3.70 0.69 -22.73
CA GLN A 63 4.84 0.15 -23.47
C GLN A 63 6.17 0.56 -22.86
N THR A 64 6.20 1.62 -22.05
CA THR A 64 7.45 2.14 -21.49
C THR A 64 7.47 2.14 -19.96
N LEU A 65 8.67 2.03 -19.38
CA LEU A 65 8.87 2.15 -17.94
C LEU A 65 8.39 3.53 -17.42
N LYS A 66 8.57 4.57 -18.22
CA LYS A 66 8.12 5.94 -17.90
C LYS A 66 6.61 5.99 -17.76
N GLU A 67 5.87 5.43 -18.73
CA GLU A 67 4.41 5.34 -18.67
C GLU A 67 3.96 4.53 -17.45
N ALA A 68 4.59 3.39 -17.17
CA ALA A 68 4.29 2.58 -15.98
C ALA A 68 4.43 3.39 -14.68
N PHE A 69 5.51 4.16 -14.56
CA PHE A 69 5.72 5.04 -13.42
C PHE A 69 4.66 6.16 -13.34
N GLN A 70 4.36 6.80 -14.48
CA GLN A 70 3.42 7.92 -14.56
C GLN A 70 1.96 7.52 -14.36
N LEU A 71 1.64 6.22 -14.46
CA LEU A 71 0.33 5.72 -14.05
C LEU A 71 0.12 5.69 -12.54
N LEU A 72 1.19 5.53 -11.77
CA LEU A 72 1.15 5.52 -10.31
C LEU A 72 1.37 6.93 -9.77
N ILE A 73 2.34 7.64 -10.34
CA ILE A 73 2.67 9.02 -10.01
C ILE A 73 2.19 9.93 -11.14
N ILE A 74 0.95 10.37 -11.03
CA ILE A 74 0.28 11.16 -12.08
C ILE A 74 0.77 12.62 -12.09
N GLN A 75 0.55 13.30 -13.20
CA GLN A 75 0.97 14.69 -13.39
C GLN A 75 0.40 15.64 -12.32
N GLU A 76 -0.84 15.41 -11.89
CA GLU A 76 -1.54 16.20 -10.87
C GLU A 76 -0.81 16.18 -9.53
N MET A 77 -0.19 15.05 -9.17
CA MET A 77 0.64 14.95 -7.98
C MET A 77 1.87 15.85 -8.10
N ILE A 78 2.53 15.85 -9.25
CA ILE A 78 3.72 16.67 -9.46
C ILE A 78 3.36 18.16 -9.51
N LEU A 79 2.22 18.51 -10.13
CA LEU A 79 1.70 19.88 -10.10
C LEU A 79 1.40 20.35 -8.67
N LEU A 80 0.89 19.46 -7.80
CA LEU A 80 0.74 19.76 -6.38
C LEU A 80 2.10 20.05 -5.73
N LEU A 81 3.12 19.21 -5.95
CA LEU A 81 4.47 19.45 -5.44
C LEU A 81 5.04 20.79 -5.92
N VAL A 82 4.91 21.10 -7.22
CA VAL A 82 5.37 22.36 -7.82
C VAL A 82 4.73 23.55 -7.12
N LYS A 83 3.39 23.56 -7.04
CA LYS A 83 2.62 24.64 -6.43
C LYS A 83 3.01 24.87 -4.98
N GLU A 84 3.07 23.81 -4.18
CA GLU A 84 3.30 23.92 -2.74
C GLU A 84 4.77 24.20 -2.38
N THR A 85 5.70 23.73 -3.21
CA THR A 85 7.13 24.02 -3.07
C THR A 85 7.41 25.50 -3.36
N ASN A 86 6.87 26.05 -4.45
CA ASN A 86 7.02 27.48 -4.76
C ASN A 86 6.38 28.35 -3.68
N ARG A 87 5.16 28.01 -3.23
CA ARG A 87 4.51 28.71 -2.12
C ARG A 87 5.40 28.73 -0.88
N ARG A 88 5.97 27.58 -0.49
CA ARG A 88 6.83 27.48 0.70
C ARG A 88 8.09 28.34 0.58
N ALA A 89 8.69 28.39 -0.61
CA ALA A 89 9.88 29.18 -0.87
C ALA A 89 9.59 30.68 -0.81
N HIS A 90 8.52 31.15 -1.46
CA HIS A 90 8.11 32.56 -1.40
C HIS A 90 7.78 33.01 0.03
N LEU A 91 6.99 32.23 0.77
CA LEU A 91 6.69 32.53 2.18
C LEU A 91 7.95 32.53 3.08
N PHE A 92 8.96 31.74 2.74
CA PHE A 92 10.24 31.78 3.45
C PHE A 92 10.97 33.09 3.17
N LEU A 93 11.03 33.50 1.90
CA LEU A 93 11.78 34.67 1.47
C LEU A 93 11.16 35.98 1.95
N GLU A 94 9.82 36.10 1.91
CA GLU A 94 9.10 37.25 2.48
C GLU A 94 9.48 37.46 3.95
N ARG A 95 9.27 36.43 4.78
CA ARG A 95 9.60 36.49 6.23
C ARG A 95 11.06 36.82 6.49
N TRP A 96 11.97 36.22 5.71
CA TRP A 96 13.39 36.47 5.88
C TRP A 96 13.76 37.92 5.52
N SER A 97 13.13 38.49 4.48
CA SER A 97 13.34 39.89 4.07
C SER A 97 12.81 40.89 5.10
N GLU A 98 11.76 40.54 5.83
CA GLU A 98 11.26 41.35 6.95
C GLU A 98 12.27 41.36 8.12
N GLU A 99 12.93 40.23 8.36
CA GLU A 99 13.84 40.02 9.49
C GLU A 99 15.30 40.45 9.21
N ASN A 100 15.69 40.65 7.94
CA ASN A 100 17.08 40.90 7.55
C ASN A 100 17.19 42.03 6.52
N SER A 101 18.10 42.97 6.75
CA SER A 101 18.34 44.11 5.84
C SER A 101 19.17 43.79 4.59
N VAL A 102 19.61 42.54 4.43
CA VAL A 102 20.38 42.08 3.27
C VAL A 102 19.41 41.45 2.28
N GLU A 103 19.62 41.58 0.97
CA GLU A 103 18.78 40.92 -0.03
C GLU A 103 19.21 39.45 -0.19
N LYS A 104 18.28 38.48 -0.09
CA LYS A 104 18.58 37.07 -0.37
C LYS A 104 18.48 36.80 -1.86
N SER A 105 19.24 35.80 -2.33
CA SER A 105 19.06 35.21 -3.65
C SER A 105 17.58 34.94 -3.94
N GLN A 106 17.09 35.47 -5.06
CA GLN A 106 15.72 35.27 -5.52
C GLN A 106 15.45 33.77 -5.76
N TRP A 107 14.30 33.29 -5.30
CA TRP A 107 13.82 31.94 -5.63
C TRP A 107 13.33 31.94 -7.08
N ARG A 108 13.95 31.09 -7.90
CA ARG A 108 13.37 30.73 -9.19
C ARG A 108 12.31 29.66 -8.95
N ASP A 109 11.10 29.91 -9.41
CA ASP A 109 10.03 28.92 -9.36
C ASP A 109 10.45 27.61 -10.03
N THR A 110 10.09 26.51 -9.38
CA THR A 110 10.19 25.18 -9.97
C THR A 110 8.99 24.95 -10.88
N ASP A 111 9.18 24.12 -11.91
CA ASP A 111 8.15 23.74 -12.85
C ASP A 111 7.99 22.21 -12.87
N LEU A 112 7.10 21.73 -13.75
CA LEU A 112 6.82 20.31 -13.88
C LEU A 112 8.07 19.50 -14.26
N GLU A 113 8.88 20.00 -15.19
CA GLU A 113 10.05 19.30 -15.72
C GLU A 113 11.16 19.21 -14.66
N GLU A 114 11.44 20.31 -13.97
CA GLU A 114 12.44 20.36 -12.91
C GLU A 114 12.03 19.48 -11.72
N MET A 115 10.74 19.42 -11.37
CA MET A 115 10.25 18.55 -10.30
C MET A 115 10.36 17.07 -10.69
N TRP A 116 10.09 16.71 -11.94
CA TRP A 116 10.34 15.36 -12.45
C TRP A 116 11.82 14.99 -12.40
N ALA A 117 12.70 15.91 -12.81
CA ALA A 117 14.15 15.73 -12.74
C ALA A 117 14.62 15.54 -11.28
N PHE A 118 14.08 16.33 -10.35
CA PHE A 118 14.36 16.23 -8.92
C PHE A 118 13.99 14.86 -8.34
N ILE A 119 12.77 14.37 -8.63
CA ILE A 119 12.32 13.05 -8.21
C ILE A 119 13.17 11.95 -8.86
N GLY A 120 13.54 12.11 -10.14
CA GLY A 120 14.43 11.19 -10.84
C GLY A 120 15.79 11.05 -10.13
N LEU A 121 16.37 12.17 -9.65
CA LEU A 121 17.60 12.13 -8.87
C LEU A 121 17.43 11.46 -7.50
N LEU A 122 16.29 11.64 -6.83
CA LEU A 122 15.98 10.94 -5.58
C LEU A 122 15.89 9.42 -5.78
N LEU A 123 15.21 8.98 -6.83
CA LEU A 123 15.12 7.57 -7.21
C LEU A 123 16.51 7.00 -7.52
N LEU A 124 17.32 7.74 -8.28
CA LEU A 124 18.66 7.34 -8.66
C LEU A 124 19.61 7.24 -7.44
N ALA A 125 19.49 8.15 -6.47
CA ALA A 125 20.21 8.04 -5.20
C ALA A 125 19.84 6.75 -4.45
N GLY A 126 18.56 6.35 -4.48
CA GLY A 126 18.10 5.07 -3.96
C GLY A 126 18.71 3.86 -4.69
N VAL A 127 18.72 3.88 -6.03
CA VAL A 127 19.34 2.83 -6.87
C VAL A 127 20.82 2.65 -6.53
N HIS A 128 21.55 3.75 -6.33
CA HIS A 128 22.96 3.72 -5.93
C HIS A 128 23.18 3.40 -4.45
N ARG A 129 22.12 3.23 -3.66
CA ARG A 129 22.17 3.01 -2.21
C ARG A 129 22.95 4.12 -1.47
N ALA A 130 22.85 5.34 -1.98
CA ALA A 130 23.61 6.51 -1.54
C ALA A 130 23.12 7.11 -0.21
N LYS A 131 22.48 6.31 0.66
CA LYS A 131 21.88 6.78 1.93
C LYS A 131 22.89 7.39 2.90
N ASN A 132 24.16 7.01 2.77
CA ASN A 132 25.26 7.47 3.61
C ASN A 132 26.23 8.37 2.83
N GLU A 133 25.90 8.74 1.58
CA GLU A 133 26.70 9.66 0.78
C GLU A 133 26.19 11.10 0.97
N THR A 134 27.11 12.03 1.07
CA THR A 134 26.81 13.47 1.11
C THR A 134 26.45 14.00 -0.27
N LEU A 135 25.80 15.17 -0.31
CA LEU A 135 25.56 15.86 -1.59
C LEU A 135 26.87 16.26 -2.29
N ASP A 136 27.95 16.50 -1.54
CA ASP A 136 29.26 16.82 -2.09
C ASP A 136 29.87 15.63 -2.82
N GLU A 137 29.75 14.42 -2.25
CA GLU A 137 30.19 13.18 -2.88
C GLU A 137 29.36 12.89 -4.13
N LEU A 138 28.03 12.95 -4.04
CA LEU A 138 27.13 12.69 -5.17
C LEU A 138 27.38 13.64 -6.36
N TRP A 139 27.66 14.92 -6.10
CA TRP A 139 27.95 15.91 -7.13
C TRP A 139 29.46 16.08 -7.42
N SER A 140 30.36 15.33 -6.79
CA SER A 140 31.83 15.47 -6.96
C SER A 140 32.27 15.25 -8.40
N MET A 141 33.12 16.14 -8.93
CA MET A 141 33.64 16.01 -10.30
C MET A 141 34.48 14.75 -10.52
N ILE A 142 35.15 14.29 -9.46
CA ILE A 142 36.12 13.18 -9.53
C ILE A 142 35.40 11.86 -9.22
N ASN A 143 34.71 11.79 -8.09
CA ASN A 143 34.14 10.55 -7.55
C ASN A 143 32.61 10.50 -7.57
N GLY A 144 31.97 11.60 -7.99
CA GLY A 144 30.53 11.70 -8.05
C GLY A 144 29.96 11.14 -9.33
N ARG A 145 28.65 11.27 -9.47
CA ARG A 145 27.89 10.65 -10.54
C ARG A 145 27.55 11.71 -11.59
N PRO A 146 28.11 11.66 -12.82
CA PRO A 146 27.97 12.74 -13.80
C PRO A 146 26.53 13.13 -14.09
N ILE A 147 25.61 12.16 -14.09
CA ILE A 147 24.18 12.36 -14.29
C ILE A 147 23.54 13.32 -13.26
N PHE A 148 24.02 13.34 -12.01
CA PHE A 148 23.49 14.27 -11.01
C PHE A 148 23.81 15.74 -11.37
N ARG A 149 25.05 16.01 -11.78
CA ARG A 149 25.47 17.34 -12.26
C ARG A 149 24.84 17.71 -13.60
N ALA A 150 24.68 16.73 -14.49
CA ALA A 150 24.09 16.95 -15.80
C ALA A 150 22.61 17.31 -15.70
N THR A 151 21.90 16.79 -14.69
CA THR A 151 20.48 17.05 -14.48
C THR A 151 20.22 18.39 -13.76
N MET A 152 20.90 18.67 -12.65
CA MET A 152 20.79 19.97 -11.97
C MET A 152 21.99 20.26 -11.06
N THR A 153 22.18 21.53 -10.69
CA THR A 153 23.26 21.91 -9.78
C THR A 153 23.02 21.41 -8.35
N LYS A 154 24.10 21.12 -7.61
CA LYS A 154 24.04 20.70 -6.19
C LYS A 154 23.24 21.69 -5.34
N ASN A 155 23.45 22.99 -5.56
CA ASN A 155 22.77 24.04 -4.83
C ASN A 155 21.27 24.06 -5.13
N ARG A 156 20.87 23.90 -6.40
CA ARG A 156 19.45 23.83 -6.77
C ARG A 156 18.77 22.61 -6.17
N PHE A 157 19.41 21.43 -6.24
CA PHE A 157 18.90 20.22 -5.61
C PHE A 157 18.73 20.38 -4.10
N LYS A 158 19.72 20.97 -3.41
CA LYS A 158 19.64 21.29 -1.98
C LYS A 158 18.50 22.26 -1.65
N SER A 159 18.28 23.28 -2.48
CA SER A 159 17.16 24.21 -2.29
C SER A 159 15.80 23.52 -2.50
N LEU A 160 15.67 22.66 -3.51
CA LEU A 160 14.45 21.87 -3.72
C LEU A 160 14.19 20.91 -2.56
N LEU A 161 15.21 20.20 -2.06
CA LEU A 161 15.10 19.38 -0.84
C LEU A 161 14.58 20.18 0.36
N GLN A 162 15.05 21.41 0.54
CA GLN A 162 14.66 22.26 1.66
C GLN A 162 13.19 22.71 1.56
N PHE A 163 12.75 23.11 0.37
CA PHE A 163 11.44 23.73 0.16
C PHE A 163 10.35 22.76 -0.29
N CYS A 164 10.67 21.54 -0.70
CA CYS A 164 9.70 20.55 -1.17
C CYS A 164 8.54 20.38 -0.17
N ARG A 165 7.29 20.57 -0.63
CA ARG A 165 6.07 20.38 0.16
C ARG A 165 5.02 19.62 -0.64
N PHE A 166 4.12 18.96 0.09
CA PHE A 166 3.06 18.11 -0.48
C PHE A 166 1.65 18.62 -0.18
N ASP A 167 1.54 19.78 0.47
CA ASP A 167 0.29 20.38 0.92
C ASP A 167 0.47 21.89 1.18
N ASN A 168 -0.65 22.58 1.32
CA ASN A 168 -0.65 23.98 1.72
C ASN A 168 -0.24 24.15 3.18
N THR A 169 0.96 24.71 3.39
CA THR A 169 1.50 25.01 4.72
C THR A 169 0.65 26.00 5.51
N THR A 170 -0.10 26.90 4.87
CA THR A 170 -0.88 27.92 5.58
C THR A 170 -2.12 27.36 6.27
N THR A 171 -2.71 26.29 5.72
CA THR A 171 -3.90 25.62 6.30
C THR A 171 -3.55 24.36 7.09
N ARG A 172 -2.26 24.01 7.17
CA ARG A 172 -1.82 22.74 7.76
C ARG A 172 -2.13 22.66 9.26
N GLU A 173 -1.95 23.75 9.99
CA GLU A 173 -2.18 23.78 11.44
C GLU A 173 -3.62 23.43 11.81
N GLU A 174 -4.59 23.91 11.04
CA GLU A 174 -6.00 23.59 11.24
C GLU A 174 -6.30 22.13 10.89
N ARG A 175 -5.76 21.63 9.78
CA ARG A 175 -5.96 20.24 9.34
C ARG A 175 -5.32 19.23 10.29
N LEU A 176 -4.18 19.56 10.91
CA LEU A 176 -3.53 18.72 11.93
C LEU A 176 -4.40 18.50 13.18
N LYS A 177 -5.38 19.37 13.45
CA LYS A 177 -6.34 19.18 14.54
C LYS A 177 -7.26 17.98 14.32
N VAL A 178 -7.40 17.51 13.08
CA VAL A 178 -8.30 16.39 12.71
C VAL A 178 -7.56 15.23 12.03
N ASP A 179 -6.49 15.49 11.29
CA ASP A 179 -5.73 14.50 10.53
C ASP A 179 -4.22 14.68 10.74
N LYS A 180 -3.60 13.76 11.47
CA LYS A 180 -2.13 13.75 11.64
C LYS A 180 -1.37 13.56 10.33
N LEU A 181 -2.00 13.04 9.27
CA LEU A 181 -1.39 12.86 7.95
C LEU A 181 -1.53 14.10 7.06
N ALA A 182 -2.07 15.22 7.58
CA ALA A 182 -2.40 16.42 6.81
C ALA A 182 -1.26 16.89 5.87
N ALA A 183 0.00 16.75 6.28
CA ALA A 183 1.15 17.19 5.49
C ALA A 183 1.32 16.46 4.15
N ILE A 184 0.76 15.25 4.00
CA ILE A 184 0.86 14.45 2.76
C ILE A 184 -0.49 13.88 2.29
N ARG A 185 -1.59 14.20 2.99
CA ARG A 185 -2.90 13.58 2.78
C ARG A 185 -3.36 13.62 1.34
N ASP A 186 -3.24 14.77 0.68
CA ASP A 186 -3.72 14.93 -0.70
C ASP A 186 -2.94 14.03 -1.66
N LEU A 187 -1.62 14.03 -1.55
CA LEU A 187 -0.73 13.16 -2.32
C LEU A 187 -1.03 11.68 -2.04
N TRP A 188 -1.17 11.31 -0.77
CA TRP A 188 -1.44 9.94 -0.33
C TRP A 188 -2.77 9.42 -0.88
N THR A 189 -3.83 10.21 -0.80
CA THR A 189 -5.16 9.87 -1.34
C THR A 189 -5.11 9.67 -2.85
N MET A 190 -4.46 10.59 -3.59
CA MET A 190 -4.28 10.43 -5.03
C MET A 190 -3.51 9.13 -5.34
N PHE A 191 -2.46 8.82 -4.58
CA PHE A 191 -1.63 7.65 -4.81
C PHE A 191 -2.38 6.34 -4.57
N LEU A 192 -3.11 6.24 -3.45
CA LEU A 192 -3.95 5.08 -3.16
C LEU A 192 -5.03 4.85 -4.23
N ALA A 193 -5.64 5.93 -4.73
CA ALA A 193 -6.62 5.82 -5.81
C ALA A 193 -5.99 5.21 -7.08
N ARG A 194 -4.75 5.57 -7.40
CA ARG A 194 -4.02 4.98 -8.54
C ARG A 194 -3.74 3.50 -8.34
N LEU A 195 -3.33 3.08 -7.14
CA LEU A 195 -3.12 1.67 -6.82
C LEU A 195 -4.37 0.83 -7.09
N GLN A 196 -5.53 1.28 -6.61
CA GLN A 196 -6.79 0.55 -6.77
C GLN A 196 -7.26 0.47 -8.23
N ILE A 197 -7.01 1.50 -9.03
CA ILE A 197 -7.46 1.57 -10.43
C ILE A 197 -6.53 0.76 -11.36
N CYS A 198 -5.23 0.72 -11.06
CA CYS A 198 -4.23 0.10 -11.93
C CYS A 198 -4.20 -1.43 -11.83
N TYR A 199 -4.82 -2.04 -10.83
CA TYR A 199 -4.77 -3.49 -10.65
C TYR A 199 -6.09 -4.06 -10.11
N THR A 200 -6.58 -5.10 -10.77
CA THR A 200 -7.68 -5.92 -10.28
C THR A 200 -7.12 -7.11 -9.52
N PRO A 201 -7.38 -7.24 -8.20
CA PRO A 201 -6.83 -8.33 -7.42
C PRO A 201 -7.41 -9.70 -7.77
N GLY A 202 -6.69 -10.73 -7.32
CA GLY A 202 -7.15 -12.11 -7.36
C GLY A 202 -8.00 -12.52 -6.17
N GLY A 203 -8.23 -13.84 -6.05
CA GLY A 203 -9.08 -14.42 -5.03
C GLY A 203 -8.54 -14.38 -3.61
N SER A 204 -7.27 -14.03 -3.44
CA SER A 204 -6.62 -14.00 -2.15
C SER A 204 -5.99 -12.63 -1.94
N LEU A 205 -6.38 -11.95 -0.88
CA LEU A 205 -5.87 -10.66 -0.45
C LEU A 205 -5.16 -10.82 0.89
N THR A 206 -4.03 -10.15 1.08
CA THR A 206 -3.29 -10.18 2.35
C THR A 206 -3.39 -8.81 3.02
N VAL A 207 -3.76 -8.79 4.30
CA VAL A 207 -3.67 -7.60 5.15
C VAL A 207 -2.61 -7.87 6.21
N ASP A 208 -1.59 -7.02 6.22
CA ASP A 208 -0.43 -7.15 7.08
C ASP A 208 0.16 -5.75 7.33
N GLU A 209 1.02 -5.64 8.34
CA GLU A 209 1.84 -4.46 8.59
C GLU A 209 3.10 -4.48 7.72
N GLN A 210 3.48 -3.31 7.24
CA GLN A 210 4.70 -3.17 6.46
C GLN A 210 5.57 -2.05 7.03
N LEU A 211 6.74 -2.43 7.56
CA LEU A 211 7.81 -1.51 7.97
C LEU A 211 8.78 -1.18 6.79
N ILE A 212 8.49 -1.72 5.59
CA ILE A 212 9.23 -1.70 4.30
C ILE A 212 10.53 -2.54 4.37
N PRO A 213 10.64 -3.68 3.62
CA PRO A 213 10.60 -3.74 2.15
C PRO A 213 9.55 -4.69 1.55
N THR A 214 9.31 -4.54 0.25
CA THR A 214 8.33 -5.29 -0.56
C THR A 214 8.80 -6.71 -0.88
N ARG A 215 7.86 -7.67 -0.90
CA ARG A 215 8.09 -9.00 -1.50
C ARG A 215 7.98 -8.88 -3.03
N ASP A 216 8.79 -9.62 -3.76
CA ASP A 216 8.98 -9.50 -5.21
C ASP A 216 7.72 -9.77 -6.08
N THR A 217 6.60 -10.20 -5.50
CA THR A 217 5.37 -10.56 -6.21
C THR A 217 4.09 -9.89 -5.68
N ALA A 218 4.20 -8.98 -4.72
CA ALA A 218 3.02 -8.36 -4.10
C ALA A 218 2.72 -6.98 -4.73
N TYR A 219 1.46 -6.75 -5.11
CA TYR A 219 0.98 -5.44 -5.54
C TYR A 219 0.24 -4.74 -4.39
N PRO A 220 0.63 -3.54 -3.95
CA PRO A 220 -0.09 -2.82 -2.92
C PRO A 220 -1.42 -2.31 -3.48
N LEU A 221 -2.53 -2.68 -2.84
CA LEU A 221 -3.87 -2.32 -3.29
C LEU A 221 -4.45 -1.14 -2.50
N ASN A 222 -4.18 -1.12 -1.20
CA ASN A 222 -4.65 -0.10 -0.27
C ASN A 222 -3.69 -0.04 0.92
N ALA A 223 -3.67 1.07 1.65
CA ALA A 223 -2.85 1.20 2.85
C ALA A 223 -3.39 2.31 3.77
N GLU A 224 -3.19 2.15 5.07
CA GLU A 224 -3.43 3.19 6.06
C GLU A 224 -2.15 3.37 6.89
N VAL A 225 -1.76 4.63 7.10
CA VAL A 225 -0.54 4.94 7.86
C VAL A 225 -0.88 4.86 9.35
N TYR A 226 -0.11 4.08 10.10
CA TYR A 226 -0.25 4.04 11.55
C TYR A 226 0.28 5.33 12.20
N LEU A 227 -0.61 6.18 12.71
CA LEU A 227 -0.30 7.49 13.31
C LEU A 227 -0.57 7.53 14.83
N GLY A 228 -0.76 6.35 15.43
CA GLY A 228 -1.29 6.21 16.77
C GLY A 228 -2.69 6.80 16.90
N ARG A 229 -3.03 7.31 18.10
CA ARG A 229 -4.35 7.86 18.39
C ARG A 229 -4.56 9.21 17.68
N GLN A 230 -5.56 9.31 16.81
CA GLN A 230 -5.95 10.58 16.18
C GLN A 230 -6.54 11.57 17.21
N PRO A 231 -6.39 12.89 17.00
CA PRO A 231 -7.03 13.89 17.86
C PRO A 231 -8.55 13.71 17.85
N GLY A 232 -9.20 13.77 19.02
CA GLY A 232 -10.65 13.60 19.14
C GLY A 232 -11.16 12.15 19.02
N ALA A 233 -10.29 11.16 18.82
CA ALA A 233 -10.70 9.75 18.76
C ALA A 233 -11.28 9.28 20.11
N PRO A 234 -12.44 8.58 20.12
CA PRO A 234 -13.08 8.09 21.34
C PRO A 234 -12.10 7.30 22.22
N THR A 235 -12.17 7.52 23.53
CA THR A 235 -11.26 6.93 24.53
C THR A 235 -11.45 5.42 24.72
N ALA A 236 -12.49 4.82 24.11
CA ALA A 236 -13.01 3.51 24.50
C ALA A 236 -13.36 2.57 23.33
N ALA A 237 -12.92 2.83 22.09
CA ALA A 237 -12.94 1.75 21.10
C ALA A 237 -11.92 0.71 21.57
N LYS A 238 -12.37 -0.48 21.95
CA LYS A 238 -11.46 -1.59 22.27
C LYS A 238 -10.54 -1.75 21.06
N ASP A 239 -9.23 -1.89 21.27
CA ASP A 239 -8.26 -1.98 20.16
C ASP A 239 -8.68 -3.03 19.11
N LYS A 240 -9.35 -4.10 19.54
CA LYS A 240 -9.96 -5.11 18.66
C LYS A 240 -11.00 -4.56 17.68
N ASP A 241 -11.89 -3.67 18.10
CA ASP A 241 -12.87 -3.04 17.21
C ASP A 241 -12.18 -2.11 16.22
N ARG A 242 -11.12 -1.40 16.66
CA ARG A 242 -10.31 -0.55 15.78
C ARG A 242 -9.62 -1.38 14.70
N ILE A 243 -8.96 -2.48 15.09
CA ILE A 243 -8.27 -3.39 14.17
C ILE A 243 -9.27 -4.03 13.20
N ARG A 244 -10.41 -4.52 13.70
CA ARG A 244 -11.48 -5.07 12.86
C ARG A 244 -11.97 -4.05 11.83
N ASN A 245 -12.25 -2.81 12.26
CA ASN A 245 -12.72 -1.75 11.38
C ASN A 245 -11.65 -1.33 10.36
N LEU A 246 -10.37 -1.32 10.76
CA LEU A 246 -9.25 -1.08 9.86
C LEU A 246 -9.20 -2.13 8.75
N VAL A 247 -9.27 -3.42 9.08
CA VAL A 247 -9.27 -4.49 8.07
C VAL A 247 -10.45 -4.30 7.11
N LYS A 248 -11.65 -4.08 7.65
CA LYS A 248 -12.86 -3.84 6.83
C LYS A 248 -12.71 -2.62 5.92
N GLN A 249 -12.13 -1.53 6.40
CA GLN A 249 -11.85 -0.33 5.59
C GLN A 249 -10.86 -0.63 4.46
N LEU A 250 -9.77 -1.35 4.76
CA LEU A 250 -8.75 -1.67 3.78
C LEU A 250 -9.30 -2.53 2.64
N VAL A 251 -10.12 -3.54 2.97
CA VAL A 251 -10.67 -4.50 1.99
C VAL A 251 -11.99 -4.05 1.36
N HIS A 252 -12.60 -2.97 1.86
CA HIS A 252 -13.90 -2.46 1.41
C HIS A 252 -14.07 -2.37 -0.12
N PRO A 253 -13.06 -1.94 -0.91
CA PRO A 253 -13.23 -1.89 -2.37
C PRO A 253 -13.49 -3.25 -3.04
N TRP A 254 -13.18 -4.37 -2.37
CA TRP A 254 -13.24 -5.73 -2.92
C TRP A 254 -14.21 -6.66 -2.19
N ILE A 255 -14.93 -6.18 -1.17
CA ILE A 255 -15.99 -6.98 -0.54
C ILE A 255 -17.09 -7.29 -1.56
N ASN A 256 -17.87 -8.34 -1.31
CA ASN A 256 -18.90 -8.87 -2.23
C ASN A 256 -18.39 -9.43 -3.57
N THR A 257 -17.07 -9.55 -3.76
CA THR A 257 -16.51 -10.18 -4.98
C THR A 257 -15.99 -11.60 -4.77
N GLY A 258 -16.19 -12.16 -3.56
CA GLY A 258 -15.76 -13.50 -3.19
C GLY A 258 -14.28 -13.67 -2.75
N PRO A 259 -13.49 -12.64 -2.40
CA PRO A 259 -12.10 -12.86 -2.04
C PRO A 259 -11.97 -13.53 -0.67
N THR A 260 -10.85 -14.23 -0.47
CA THR A 260 -10.35 -14.67 0.83
C THR A 260 -9.36 -13.64 1.33
N ILE A 261 -9.65 -13.04 2.48
CA ILE A 261 -8.73 -12.16 3.20
C ILE A 261 -7.84 -13.05 4.08
N ILE A 262 -6.53 -12.83 3.96
CA ILE A 262 -5.50 -13.53 4.70
C ILE A 262 -4.86 -12.53 5.66
N THR A 263 -4.89 -12.85 6.95
CA THR A 263 -4.37 -12.01 8.03
C THR A 263 -3.48 -12.80 8.96
N ASP A 264 -2.56 -12.13 9.65
CA ASP A 264 -1.86 -12.69 10.81
C ASP A 264 -2.74 -12.72 12.07
N ASN A 265 -2.20 -13.12 13.21
CA ASN A 265 -2.93 -13.18 14.48
C ASN A 265 -3.30 -11.80 15.04
N TYR A 266 -2.57 -10.75 14.68
CA TYR A 266 -2.86 -9.39 15.13
C TYR A 266 -4.17 -8.89 14.51
N TYR A 267 -4.40 -9.16 13.22
CA TYR A 267 -5.58 -8.72 12.49
C TYR A 267 -6.76 -9.72 12.51
N THR A 268 -6.57 -10.94 13.03
CA THR A 268 -7.60 -12.00 12.98
C THR A 268 -8.51 -12.03 14.20
N SER A 269 -9.82 -12.11 13.98
CA SER A 269 -10.81 -12.41 15.03
C SER A 269 -12.03 -13.16 14.49
N ALA A 270 -12.74 -13.88 15.36
CA ALA A 270 -13.96 -14.59 14.97
C ALA A 270 -15.06 -13.62 14.54
N GLU A 271 -15.17 -12.48 15.22
CA GLU A 271 -16.11 -11.41 14.87
C GLU A 271 -15.82 -10.82 13.49
N LEU A 272 -14.54 -10.62 13.13
CA LEU A 272 -14.16 -10.18 11.79
C LEU A 272 -14.55 -11.21 10.73
N ALA A 273 -14.36 -12.51 11.01
CA ALA A 273 -14.72 -13.58 10.08
C ALA A 273 -16.23 -13.59 9.79
N GLU A 274 -17.05 -13.42 10.83
CA GLU A 274 -18.52 -13.35 10.69
C GLU A 274 -18.96 -12.09 9.91
N ASP A 275 -18.37 -10.94 10.23
CA ASP A 275 -18.61 -9.68 9.53
C ASP A 275 -18.32 -9.80 8.01
N LEU A 276 -17.18 -10.39 7.65
CA LEU A 276 -16.79 -10.57 6.25
C LEU A 276 -17.65 -11.62 5.55
N LEU A 277 -18.03 -12.69 6.24
CA LEU A 277 -18.91 -13.71 5.69
C LEU A 277 -20.27 -13.14 5.30
N GLY A 278 -20.77 -12.16 6.07
CA GLY A 278 -22.00 -11.41 5.76
C GLY A 278 -21.94 -10.64 4.44
N VAL A 279 -20.74 -10.33 3.92
CA VAL A 279 -20.49 -9.62 2.65
C VAL A 279 -19.73 -10.49 1.65
N GLN A 280 -20.05 -11.80 1.63
CA GLN A 280 -19.51 -12.80 0.69
C GLN A 280 -17.98 -12.79 0.61
N THR A 281 -17.31 -12.58 1.74
CA THR A 281 -15.85 -12.50 1.83
C THR A 281 -15.41 -13.46 2.93
N THR A 282 -14.39 -14.28 2.69
CA THR A 282 -13.89 -15.24 3.69
C THR A 282 -12.64 -14.71 4.38
N LEU A 283 -12.36 -15.20 5.58
CA LEU A 283 -11.16 -14.87 6.36
C LEU A 283 -10.36 -16.14 6.65
N VAL A 284 -9.04 -16.06 6.48
CA VAL A 284 -8.08 -17.07 6.92
C VAL A 284 -6.99 -16.37 7.70
N GLY A 285 -6.72 -16.84 8.92
CA GLY A 285 -5.63 -16.30 9.73
C GLY A 285 -5.37 -17.15 10.95
N THR A 286 -4.30 -16.82 11.65
CA THR A 286 -3.93 -17.47 12.92
C THR A 286 -4.71 -16.86 14.08
N ILE A 287 -5.03 -17.66 15.10
CA ILE A 287 -5.71 -17.24 16.35
C ILE A 287 -4.86 -17.69 17.53
#